data_AF-A0A5C4NWY5-F1
#
_entry.id   AF-A0A5C4NWY5-F1
#
_cell.length_a   1.000
_cell.length_b   1.000
_cell.length_c   1.000
_cell.angle_alpha   90.00
_cell.angle_beta   90.00
_cell.angle_gamma   90.00
#
_symmetry.space_group_name_H-M   'P 1'
#
loop_
_entity.id
_entity.type
_entity.pdbx_description
1 polymer ?
#
loop_
_entity_poly.entity_id
_entity_poly.type
_entity_poly.pdbx_seq_one_letter_code
_entity_poly.pdbx_strand_id
1 'polypeptide(L)'
;MTVFSIGDTNFEVDVAKSSISLEAHGRGMLEINIDIHGDDDVFMRLTEPDDAEWSWALYPPAFFLHGLRIPEGQEGALAIGMLDMHPDAEESGIYMMEYGDVSAVNIIELSAGRLLVTGMVDLCGKRLPFHIDMPRT
;
A
#
# COMPACT_ATOMS: atom_id res chain seq x y z
N MET A 1 11.13 -9.28 -7.76
CA MET A 1 10.69 -9.55 -6.38
C MET A 1 9.68 -8.50 -6.00
N THR A 2 8.59 -8.90 -5.37
CA THR A 2 7.57 -8.01 -4.80
C THR A 2 7.68 -8.05 -3.28
N VAL A 3 7.37 -6.96 -2.61
CA VAL A 3 7.45 -6.84 -1.15
C VAL A 3 6.19 -6.17 -0.64
N PHE A 4 5.61 -6.71 0.43
CA PHE A 4 4.66 -6.00 1.28
C PHE A 4 5.00 -6.37 2.71
N SER A 5 5.69 -5.47 3.40
CA SER A 5 6.09 -5.66 4.80
C SER A 5 5.42 -4.67 5.74
N ILE A 6 5.11 -5.14 6.94
CA ILE A 6 4.65 -4.33 8.09
C ILE A 6 5.55 -4.68 9.27
N GLY A 7 6.22 -3.68 9.84
CA GLY A 7 7.31 -3.90 10.79
C GLY A 7 8.41 -4.75 10.16
N ASP A 8 8.80 -5.82 10.86
CA ASP A 8 9.83 -6.76 10.41
C ASP A 8 9.25 -7.96 9.63
N THR A 9 7.93 -8.01 9.42
CA THR A 9 7.25 -9.13 8.75
C THR A 9 6.98 -8.80 7.28
N ASN A 10 7.39 -9.67 6.36
CA ASN A 10 7.04 -9.59 4.95
C ASN A 10 5.91 -10.58 4.62
N PHE A 11 4.77 -10.06 4.18
CA PHE A 11 3.59 -10.80 3.72
C PHE A 11 3.64 -11.12 2.22
N GLU A 12 4.68 -10.65 1.51
CA GLU A 12 4.76 -10.66 0.05
C GLU A 12 3.54 -10.01 -0.62
N VAL A 13 3.50 -9.99 -1.95
CA VAL A 13 2.36 -9.40 -2.69
C VAL A 13 1.68 -10.50 -3.47
N ASP A 14 0.37 -10.65 -3.29
CA ASP A 14 -0.48 -11.37 -4.22
C ASP A 14 -0.68 -10.51 -5.47
N VAL A 15 0.16 -10.74 -6.49
CA VAL A 15 0.12 -9.97 -7.74
C VAL A 15 -1.19 -10.18 -8.50
N ALA A 16 -1.90 -11.30 -8.30
CA ALA A 16 -3.15 -11.57 -9.00
C ALA A 16 -4.33 -10.79 -8.41
N LYS A 17 -4.27 -10.44 -7.11
CA LYS A 17 -5.26 -9.61 -6.43
C LYS A 17 -4.89 -8.14 -6.37
N SER A 18 -3.63 -7.81 -6.62
CA SER A 18 -3.13 -6.44 -6.53
C SER A 18 -3.27 -5.68 -7.84
N SER A 19 -3.58 -4.39 -7.78
CA SER A 19 -3.72 -3.52 -8.93
C SER A 19 -3.28 -2.09 -8.64
N ILE A 20 -2.77 -1.42 -9.68
CA ILE A 20 -2.43 0.00 -9.66
C ILE A 20 -3.02 0.60 -10.94
N SER A 21 -3.96 1.53 -10.81
CA SER A 21 -4.51 2.27 -11.94
C SER A 21 -4.08 3.74 -11.89
N LEU A 22 -3.79 4.27 -13.07
CA LEU A 22 -3.58 5.70 -13.29
C LEU A 22 -4.50 6.15 -14.41
N GLU A 23 -5.39 7.07 -14.08
CA GLU A 23 -6.39 7.57 -15.02
C GLU A 23 -6.19 9.07 -15.23
N ALA A 24 -6.32 9.51 -16.49
CA ALA A 24 -6.29 10.93 -16.80
C ALA A 24 -7.55 11.60 -16.24
N HIS A 25 -7.36 12.48 -15.26
CA HIS A 25 -8.42 13.29 -14.68
C HIS A 25 -8.26 14.70 -15.25
N GLY A 26 -9.19 15.16 -16.09
CA GLY A 26 -9.01 16.32 -16.97
C GLY A 26 -8.33 17.56 -16.34
N ARG A 27 -7.75 18.42 -17.19
CA ARG A 27 -6.86 19.57 -16.85
C ARG A 27 -5.42 19.17 -16.50
N GLY A 28 -4.91 18.06 -17.04
CA GLY A 28 -3.53 17.62 -16.81
C GLY A 28 -3.32 17.12 -15.39
N MET A 29 -4.31 16.45 -14.82
CA MET A 29 -4.20 15.72 -13.55
C MET A 29 -4.26 14.22 -13.83
N LEU A 30 -3.65 13.43 -12.96
CA LEU A 30 -3.78 11.99 -12.90
C LEU A 30 -4.48 11.62 -11.59
N GLU A 31 -5.43 10.71 -11.68
CA GLU A 31 -6.01 10.04 -10.53
C GLU A 31 -5.34 8.68 -10.35
N ILE A 32 -4.92 8.40 -9.13
CA ILE A 32 -4.21 7.17 -8.76
C ILE A 32 -5.13 6.37 -7.84
N ASN A 33 -5.33 5.10 -8.21
CA ASN A 33 -5.99 4.11 -7.36
C ASN A 33 -5.07 2.90 -7.21
N ILE A 34 -4.88 2.45 -5.98
CA ILE A 34 -3.97 1.37 -5.60
C ILE A 34 -4.72 0.43 -4.68
N ASP A 35 -4.67 -0.86 -4.99
CA ASP A 35 -5.15 -1.95 -4.14
C ASP A 35 -4.06 -3.03 -4.12
N ILE A 36 -3.37 -3.20 -2.99
CA ILE A 36 -2.30 -4.19 -2.84
C ILE A 36 -2.66 -5.18 -1.75
N HIS A 37 -2.63 -6.46 -2.09
CA HIS A 37 -2.95 -7.55 -1.17
C HIS A 37 -1.70 -8.35 -0.84
N GLY A 38 -1.56 -8.72 0.44
CA GLY A 38 -0.59 -9.71 0.88
C GLY A 38 -0.92 -11.10 0.36
N ASP A 39 0.09 -11.95 0.25
CA ASP A 39 -0.07 -13.32 -0.25
C ASP A 39 -0.80 -14.20 0.80
N ASP A 40 -1.86 -14.89 0.36
CA ASP A 40 -2.67 -15.75 1.24
C ASP A 40 -1.84 -16.87 1.86
N ASP A 41 -0.99 -17.54 1.06
CA ASP A 41 -0.22 -18.69 1.53
C ASP A 41 0.88 -18.25 2.50
N VAL A 42 1.50 -17.08 2.26
CA VAL A 42 2.46 -16.47 3.20
C VAL A 42 1.74 -16.10 4.50
N PHE A 43 0.60 -15.44 4.42
CA PHE A 43 -0.20 -15.07 5.59
C PHE A 43 -0.57 -16.29 6.44
N MET A 44 -1.12 -17.34 5.82
CA MET A 44 -1.51 -18.56 6.53
C MET A 44 -0.34 -19.21 7.27
N ARG A 45 0.87 -19.20 6.68
CA ARG A 45 2.09 -19.71 7.36
C ARG A 45 2.52 -18.83 8.54
N LEU A 46 2.35 -17.51 8.42
CA LEU A 46 2.72 -16.56 9.46
C LEU A 46 1.74 -16.57 10.64
N THR A 47 0.50 -16.99 10.44
CA THR A 47 -0.55 -17.02 11.47
C THR A 47 -0.90 -18.42 11.99
N GLU A 48 -0.30 -19.48 11.43
CA GLU A 48 -0.51 -20.86 11.88
C GLU A 48 -0.17 -21.09 13.37
N PRO A 49 0.88 -20.49 13.96
CA PRO A 49 1.12 -20.58 15.39
C PRO A 49 0.13 -19.73 16.20
N ASP A 50 -0.47 -20.31 17.25
CA ASP A 50 -1.44 -19.63 18.13
C ASP A 50 -0.87 -18.36 18.80
N ASP A 51 0.45 -18.31 19.02
CA ASP A 51 1.17 -17.19 19.64
C ASP A 51 1.91 -16.28 18.64
N ALA A 52 1.65 -16.42 17.34
CA ALA A 52 2.24 -15.58 16.31
C ALA A 52 1.84 -14.10 16.48
N GLU A 53 2.73 -13.18 16.08
CA GLU A 53 2.51 -11.73 16.16
C GLU A 53 1.21 -11.28 15.46
N TRP A 54 0.81 -12.01 14.43
CA TRP A 54 -0.32 -11.70 13.56
C TRP A 54 -1.51 -12.63 13.75
N SER A 55 -1.53 -13.48 14.80
CA SER A 55 -2.61 -14.45 15.04
C SER A 55 -3.98 -13.82 15.31
N TRP A 56 -4.01 -12.51 15.58
CA TRP A 56 -5.24 -11.72 15.71
C TRP A 56 -5.89 -11.38 14.36
N ALA A 57 -5.16 -11.41 13.25
CA ALA A 57 -5.66 -11.05 11.93
C ALA A 57 -6.44 -12.21 11.30
N LEU A 58 -7.49 -11.89 10.54
CA LEU A 58 -8.29 -12.89 9.79
C LEU A 58 -7.96 -12.94 8.31
N TYR A 59 -7.35 -11.88 7.78
CA TYR A 59 -7.03 -11.73 6.36
C TYR A 59 -5.59 -11.25 6.21
N PRO A 60 -4.92 -11.59 5.08
CA PRO A 60 -3.68 -10.93 4.70
C PRO A 60 -3.88 -9.40 4.64
N PRO A 61 -2.80 -8.61 4.82
CA PRO A 61 -2.92 -7.16 4.75
C PRO A 61 -3.35 -6.71 3.36
N ALA A 62 -4.32 -5.80 3.32
CA ALA A 62 -4.76 -5.14 2.10
C ALA A 62 -4.52 -3.64 2.24
N PHE A 63 -3.54 -3.09 1.52
CA PHE A 63 -3.35 -1.65 1.40
C PHE A 63 -4.23 -1.11 0.28
N PHE A 64 -4.98 -0.05 0.56
CA PHE A 64 -5.77 0.66 -0.44
C PHE A 64 -5.48 2.15 -0.39
N LEU A 65 -5.54 2.79 -1.55
CA LEU A 65 -5.47 4.22 -1.73
C LEU A 65 -6.25 4.59 -2.97
N HIS A 66 -7.34 5.34 -2.81
CA HIS A 66 -8.26 5.68 -3.89
C HIS A 66 -8.46 7.18 -4.03
N GLY A 67 -8.62 7.63 -5.27
CA GLY A 67 -8.96 9.02 -5.59
C GLY A 67 -7.81 10.01 -5.40
N LEU A 68 -6.56 9.57 -5.28
CA LEU A 68 -5.43 10.49 -5.14
C LEU A 68 -5.20 11.22 -6.45
N ARG A 69 -5.49 12.53 -6.47
CA ARG A 69 -5.31 13.39 -7.64
C ARG A 69 -4.01 14.17 -7.54
N ILE A 70 -3.18 14.04 -8.56
CA ILE A 70 -1.90 14.74 -8.67
C ILE A 70 -1.77 15.41 -10.04
N PRO A 71 -0.97 16.48 -10.18
CA PRO A 71 -0.62 17.00 -11.49
C PRO A 71 0.09 15.93 -12.33
N GLU A 72 -0.24 15.85 -13.61
CA GLU A 72 0.48 15.02 -14.58
C GLU A 72 1.92 15.57 -14.70
N GLY A 73 2.87 14.86 -14.07
CA GLY A 73 4.29 15.22 -14.07
C GLY A 73 5.01 14.84 -15.36
N GLN A 74 6.30 15.17 -15.47
CA GLN A 74 7.16 14.59 -16.52
C GLN A 74 7.38 13.09 -16.27
N GLU A 75 7.47 12.30 -17.35
CA GLU A 75 7.62 10.84 -17.31
C GLU A 75 8.64 10.36 -16.26
N GLY A 76 8.21 9.47 -15.36
CA GLY A 76 9.10 8.62 -14.57
C GLY A 76 9.44 9.08 -13.15
N ALA A 77 8.76 10.06 -12.58
CA ALA A 77 8.90 10.40 -11.16
C ALA A 77 7.59 10.93 -10.56
N LEU A 78 6.69 10.03 -10.21
CA LEU A 78 5.61 10.33 -9.27
C LEU A 78 6.22 10.38 -7.87
N ALA A 79 6.81 11.50 -7.48
CA ALA A 79 7.18 11.75 -6.08
C ALA A 79 5.97 12.37 -5.39
N ILE A 80 5.05 11.51 -4.96
CA ILE A 80 3.90 11.94 -4.18
C ILE A 80 4.42 12.06 -2.74
N GLY A 81 4.70 13.30 -2.35
CA GLY A 81 5.05 13.61 -0.97
C GLY A 81 3.93 13.20 -0.02
N MET A 82 4.28 13.10 1.27
CA MET A 82 3.39 12.73 2.38
C MET A 82 1.91 13.00 2.10
N LEU A 83 1.10 11.94 2.05
CA LEU A 83 -0.35 12.01 1.83
C LEU A 83 -1.05 13.03 2.74
N ASP A 84 -0.49 13.30 3.94
CA ASP A 84 -0.89 14.35 4.88
C ASP A 84 -0.98 15.76 4.25
N MET A 85 -0.37 15.99 3.08
CA MET A 85 -0.40 17.24 2.32
C MET A 85 -1.48 17.28 1.22
N HIS A 86 -2.21 16.18 1.02
CA HIS A 86 -3.24 16.00 -0.01
C HIS A 86 -4.58 15.62 0.64
N PRO A 87 -5.34 16.59 1.19
CA PRO A 87 -6.62 16.33 1.85
C PRO A 87 -7.72 15.78 0.92
N ASP A 88 -7.45 15.68 -0.38
CA ASP A 88 -8.35 15.17 -1.41
C ASP A 88 -8.14 13.68 -1.74
N ALA A 89 -7.22 12.97 -1.05
CA ALA A 89 -7.19 11.51 -1.09
C ALA A 89 -8.39 10.99 -0.27
N GLU A 90 -9.45 10.58 -0.95
CA GLU A 90 -10.75 10.32 -0.31
C GLU A 90 -10.73 9.06 0.58
N GLU A 91 -9.84 8.10 0.34
CA GLU A 91 -9.77 6.86 1.14
C GLU A 91 -8.38 6.19 1.06
N SER A 92 -7.72 5.97 2.21
CA SER A 92 -6.47 5.19 2.28
C SER A 92 -6.32 4.47 3.61
N GLY A 93 -5.75 3.26 3.61
CA GLY A 93 -5.59 2.46 4.82
C GLY A 93 -4.97 1.09 4.56
N ILE A 94 -4.77 0.33 5.64
CA ILE A 94 -4.46 -1.10 5.58
C ILE A 94 -5.54 -1.88 6.33
N TYR A 95 -6.08 -2.93 5.72
CA TYR A 95 -7.09 -3.78 6.33
C TYR A 95 -6.55 -5.20 6.58
N MET A 96 -6.71 -5.71 7.80
CA MET A 96 -6.32 -7.10 8.19
C MET A 96 -7.39 -7.84 9.02
N MET A 97 -8.49 -7.15 9.34
CA MET A 97 -9.66 -7.54 10.16
C MET A 97 -10.21 -6.24 10.75
N GLU A 98 -9.30 -5.39 11.20
CA GLU A 98 -9.49 -3.98 11.51
C GLU A 98 -8.92 -3.09 10.41
N TYR A 99 -9.45 -1.87 10.33
CA TYR A 99 -8.88 -0.80 9.50
C TYR A 99 -7.77 -0.11 10.29
N GLY A 100 -6.56 -0.14 9.74
CA GLY A 100 -5.42 0.62 10.21
C GLY A 100 -5.28 1.90 9.42
N ASP A 101 -5.33 3.03 10.13
CA ASP A 101 -5.05 4.33 9.56
C ASP A 101 -3.59 4.40 9.11
N VAL A 102 -3.37 4.90 7.90
CA VAL A 102 -2.03 5.12 7.35
C VAL A 102 -1.64 6.59 7.45
N SER A 103 -0.37 6.84 7.72
CA SER A 103 0.19 8.20 7.86
C SER A 103 1.61 8.26 7.30
N ALA A 104 2.08 9.48 7.00
CA ALA A 104 3.41 9.69 6.41
C ALA A 104 3.65 8.85 5.14
N VAL A 105 2.59 8.61 4.35
CA VAL A 105 2.65 7.78 3.16
C VAL A 105 3.40 8.50 2.06
N ASN A 106 4.44 7.88 1.53
CA ASN A 106 5.20 8.33 0.37
C ASN A 106 5.05 7.33 -0.76
N ILE A 107 4.72 7.82 -1.95
CA ILE A 107 4.60 7.01 -3.16
C ILE A 107 5.64 7.51 -4.14
N ILE A 108 6.47 6.60 -4.62
CA ILE A 108 7.56 6.88 -5.55
C ILE A 108 7.42 5.91 -6.73
N GLU A 109 7.25 6.45 -7.94
CA GLU A 109 7.48 5.67 -9.14
C GLU A 109 9.00 5.49 -9.34
N LEU A 110 9.43 4.23 -9.33
CA LEU A 110 10.78 3.81 -9.64
C LEU A 110 10.90 3.57 -11.16
N SER A 111 12.14 3.57 -11.66
CA SER A 111 12.42 3.23 -13.05
C SER A 111 11.78 1.90 -13.47
N ALA A 112 11.27 1.82 -14.70
CA ALA A 112 10.64 0.65 -15.31
C ALA A 112 9.24 0.27 -14.77
N GLY A 113 8.43 1.26 -14.37
CA GLY A 113 7.01 1.03 -14.02
C GLY A 113 6.85 0.23 -12.73
N ARG A 114 7.78 0.40 -11.79
CA ARG A 114 7.70 -0.14 -10.43
C ARG A 114 7.25 0.97 -9.49
N LEU A 115 6.44 0.63 -8.52
CA LEU A 115 5.90 1.58 -7.55
C LEU A 115 6.36 1.16 -6.16
N LEU A 116 6.91 2.14 -5.44
CA LEU A 116 7.32 2.03 -4.05
C LEU A 116 6.36 2.85 -3.20
N VAL A 117 5.63 2.18 -2.29
CA VAL A 117 4.84 2.84 -1.25
C VAL A 117 5.50 2.58 0.09
N THR A 118 5.68 3.63 0.88
CA THR A 118 6.17 3.52 2.26
C THR A 118 5.32 4.38 3.16
N GLY A 119 5.22 4.04 4.44
CA GLY A 119 4.50 4.86 5.41
C GLY A 119 4.47 4.23 6.78
N MET A 120 3.58 4.73 7.61
CA MET A 120 3.27 4.18 8.93
C MET A 120 1.82 3.74 8.96
N VAL A 121 1.52 2.64 9.64
CA VAL A 121 0.17 2.16 9.91
C VAL A 121 -0.02 1.97 11.42
N ASP A 122 -1.18 2.34 11.93
CA ASP A 122 -1.59 2.06 13.31
C ASP A 122 -2.45 0.78 13.34
N LEU A 123 -1.92 -0.30 13.93
CA LEU A 123 -2.58 -1.61 14.07
C LEU A 123 -2.46 -2.11 15.52
N CYS A 124 -3.56 -2.56 16.10
CA CYS A 124 -3.62 -3.12 17.46
C CYS A 124 -2.94 -2.23 18.52
N GLY A 125 -3.07 -0.90 18.37
CA GLY A 125 -2.47 0.09 19.27
C GLY A 125 -0.95 0.28 19.11
N LYS A 126 -0.35 -0.30 18.06
CA LYS A 126 1.06 -0.10 17.69
C LYS A 126 1.16 0.64 16.37
N ARG A 127 2.10 1.59 16.31
CA ARG A 127 2.48 2.25 15.08
C ARG A 127 3.65 1.52 14.43
N LEU A 128 3.45 0.96 13.25
CA LEU A 128 4.43 0.13 12.53
C LEU A 128 4.76 0.76 11.18
N PRO A 129 6.02 0.70 10.72
CA PRO A 129 6.34 1.08 9.35
C PRO A 129 5.77 0.03 8.39
N PHE A 130 5.31 0.47 7.23
CA PHE A 130 5.00 -0.44 6.12
C PHE A 130 5.77 -0.05 4.86
N HIS A 131 6.02 -1.06 4.02
CA HIS A 131 6.78 -0.92 2.78
C HIS A 131 6.22 -1.86 1.73
N ILE A 132 5.91 -1.31 0.56
CA ILE A 132 5.39 -2.03 -0.60
C ILE A 132 6.27 -1.70 -1.82
N ASP A 133 6.80 -2.72 -2.48
CA ASP A 133 7.53 -2.59 -3.75
C ASP A 133 7.00 -3.60 -4.75
N MET A 134 6.36 -3.14 -5.81
CA MET A 134 5.79 -4.00 -6.84
C MET A 134 5.78 -3.36 -8.23
N PRO A 135 5.77 -4.15 -9.32
CA PRO A 135 5.51 -3.62 -10.65
C PRO A 135 4.06 -3.12 -10.77
N ARG A 136 3.83 -2.13 -11.63
CA ARG A 136 2.51 -1.61 -12.02
C ARG A 136 1.76 -2.53 -13.02
N THR A 137 2.42 -3.57 -13.52
CA THR A 137 1.98 -4.38 -14.68
C THR A 137 0.63 -5.01 -14.51
#